data_AF-A0A6B1EE93-F1
#
_entry.id   AF-A0A6B1EE93-F1
#
_cell.length_a   1.000
_cell.length_b   1.000
_cell.length_c   1.000
_cell.angle_alpha   90.00
_cell.angle_beta   90.00
_cell.angle_gamma   90.00
#
_symmetry.space_group_name_H-M   'P 1'
#
loop_
_entity.id
_entity.type
_entity.pdbx_description
1 polymer ?
#
loop_
_entity_poly.entity_id
_entity_poly.type
_entity_poly.pdbx_seq_one_letter_code
_entity_poly.pdbx_strand_id
1 'polypeptide(L)'
;MAGAVVMVIVLVVLFPVAVLVGSGILAAALGSFLKADSDAANRSDDGPNEYLELARKEAETGYPQLDDGHGGRRRLNLPGRFRRS
;
A
#
# COMPACT_ATOMS: atom_id res chain seq x y z
N MET A 1 -10.15 -20.65 49.15
CA MET A 1 -11.10 -20.33 48.05
C MET A 1 -10.75 -19.04 47.31
N ALA A 2 -10.39 -17.94 48.00
CA ALA A 2 -10.10 -16.65 47.35
C ALA A 2 -9.02 -16.70 46.25
N GLY A 3 -7.90 -17.40 46.47
CA GLY A 3 -6.81 -17.47 45.48
C GLY A 3 -7.21 -18.10 44.14
N ALA A 4 -8.10 -19.10 44.15
CA ALA A 4 -8.59 -19.73 42.92
C ALA A 4 -9.50 -18.78 42.14
N VAL A 5 -10.37 -18.04 42.82
CA VAL A 5 -11.26 -17.06 42.19
C VAL A 5 -10.45 -15.95 41.52
N VAL A 6 -9.42 -15.44 42.20
CA VAL A 6 -8.49 -14.44 41.63
C VAL A 6 -7.78 -14.98 40.40
N MET A 7 -7.26 -16.21 40.46
CA MET A 7 -6.62 -16.86 39.31
C MET A 7 -7.55 -16.98 38.10
N VAL A 8 -8.80 -17.38 38.32
CA VAL A 8 -9.78 -17.47 37.24
C VAL A 8 -10.05 -16.10 36.62
N ILE A 9 -10.22 -15.06 37.42
CA ILE A 9 -10.43 -13.69 36.91
C ILE A 9 -9.23 -13.23 36.08
N VAL A 10 -8.01 -13.48 36.55
CA VAL A 10 -6.79 -13.13 35.80
C VAL A 10 -6.76 -13.84 34.45
N LEU A 11 -6.98 -15.15 34.44
CA LEU A 11 -6.86 -15.96 33.23
C LEU A 11 -7.99 -15.70 32.23
N VAL A 12 -9.22 -15.52 32.71
CA VAL A 12 -10.42 -15.42 31.85
C VAL A 12 -10.72 -13.99 31.46
N VAL A 13 -10.38 -13.00 32.30
CA VAL A 13 -10.73 -11.60 32.03
C VAL A 13 -9.49 -10.80 31.65
N LEU A 14 -8.44 -10.83 32.47
CA LEU A 14 -7.29 -9.96 32.21
C LEU A 14 -6.48 -10.42 31.00
N PHE A 15 -6.25 -11.71 30.83
CA PHE A 15 -5.45 -12.21 29.70
C PHE A 15 -6.09 -11.91 28.34
N PRO A 16 -7.39 -12.18 28.09
CA PRO A 16 -8.00 -11.84 26.81
C PRO A 16 -8.04 -10.33 26.55
N VAL A 17 -8.31 -9.52 27.58
CA VAL A 17 -8.29 -8.06 27.45
C VAL A 17 -6.87 -7.56 27.12
N ALA A 18 -5.85 -8.11 27.79
CA ALA A 18 -4.45 -7.76 27.52
C ALA A 18 -4.04 -8.13 26.10
N VAL A 19 -4.43 -9.31 25.60
CA VAL A 19 -4.16 -9.74 24.21
C VAL A 19 -4.93 -8.86 23.21
N LEU A 20 -6.20 -8.56 23.50
CA LEU A 20 -7.04 -7.76 22.62
C LEU A 20 -6.50 -6.34 22.46
N VAL A 21 -6.14 -5.68 23.57
CA VAL A 21 -5.56 -4.32 23.52
C VAL A 21 -4.12 -4.34 23.02
N GLY A 22 -3.32 -5.31 23.45
CA GLY A 22 -1.91 -5.43 23.08
C GLY A 22 -1.70 -5.70 21.59
N SER A 23 -2.55 -6.50 20.96
CA SER A 23 -2.48 -6.79 19.53
C SER A 23 -2.74 -5.55 18.67
N GLY A 24 -3.63 -4.64 19.10
CA GLY A 24 -3.86 -3.36 18.42
C GLY A 24 -2.62 -2.46 18.45
N ILE A 25 -1.95 -2.36 19.60
CA ILE A 25 -0.72 -1.56 19.74
C ILE A 25 0.38 -2.14 18.87
N LEU A 26 0.56 -3.47 18.90
CA LEU A 26 1.56 -4.14 18.07
C LEU A 26 1.27 -3.98 16.57
N ALA A 27 0.02 -4.11 16.15
CA ALA A 27 -0.40 -3.90 14.77
C ALA A 27 -0.19 -2.45 14.32
N ALA A 28 -0.46 -1.46 15.18
CA ALA A 28 -0.21 -0.06 14.88
C ALA A 28 1.29 0.23 14.73
N ALA A 29 2.12 -0.34 15.61
CA ALA A 29 3.57 -0.18 15.54
C ALA A 29 4.14 -0.80 14.25
N LEU A 30 3.74 -2.05 13.93
CA LEU A 30 4.16 -2.72 12.70
C LEU A 30 3.63 -1.98 11.46
N GLY A 31 2.36 -1.60 11.44
CA GLY A 31 1.75 -0.83 10.36
C GLY A 31 2.44 0.52 10.12
N SER A 32 2.86 1.22 11.17
CA SER A 32 3.61 2.47 11.06
C SER A 32 4.99 2.26 10.45
N PHE A 33 5.71 1.21 10.85
CA PHE A 33 7.02 0.86 10.29
C PHE A 33 6.92 0.48 8.82
N LEU A 34 5.96 -0.39 8.48
CA LEU A 34 5.71 -0.81 7.10
C LEU A 34 5.25 0.36 6.23
N LYS A 35 4.45 1.29 6.78
CA LYS A 35 4.02 2.47 6.04
C LYS A 35 5.18 3.40 5.72
N ALA A 36 6.14 3.58 6.62
CA ALA A 36 7.32 4.40 6.36
C ALA A 36 8.18 3.81 5.22
N ASP A 37 8.38 2.49 5.24
CA ASP A 37 9.12 1.77 4.19
C ASP A 37 8.36 1.79 2.85
N SER A 38 7.04 1.58 2.88
CA SER A 38 6.18 1.66 1.70
C SER A 38 6.10 3.07 1.12
N ASP A 39 6.10 4.12 1.94
CA ASP A 39 6.07 5.51 1.47
C ASP A 39 7.42 5.91 0.82
N ALA A 40 8.52 5.33 1.30
CA ALA A 40 9.84 5.44 0.67
C ALA A 40 9.88 4.71 -0.67
N ALA A 41 9.30 3.51 -0.76
CA ALA A 41 9.20 2.76 -2.01
C ALA A 41 8.31 3.45 -3.07
N ASN A 42 7.36 4.29 -2.64
CA ASN A 42 6.46 5.01 -3.54
C ASN A 42 6.97 6.41 -3.97
N ARG A 43 8.02 6.94 -3.32
CA ARG A 43 8.77 8.12 -3.76
C ARG A 43 10.03 7.68 -4.49
N SER A 44 9.98 7.67 -5.81
CA SER A 44 11.18 7.58 -6.65
C SER A 44 11.98 8.89 -6.60
N ASP A 45 13.29 8.83 -6.91
CA ASP A 45 14.19 10.00 -6.92
C ASP A 45 13.71 11.15 -7.83
N ASP A 46 12.89 10.84 -8.84
CA ASP A 46 12.29 11.80 -9.78
C ASP A 46 10.92 12.38 -9.32
N GLY A 47 10.44 12.04 -8.12
CA GLY A 47 9.16 12.50 -7.58
C GLY A 47 8.14 11.36 -7.35
N PRO A 48 6.87 11.70 -7.04
CA PRO A 48 5.82 10.71 -6.80
C PRO A 48 5.60 9.85 -8.05
N ASN A 49 5.38 8.55 -7.85
CA ASN A 49 5.16 7.66 -9.00
C ASN A 49 3.86 8.00 -9.78
N GLU A 50 3.82 7.60 -11.05
CA GLU A 50 2.69 7.85 -11.97
C GLU A 50 1.35 7.35 -11.39
N TYR A 51 1.37 6.26 -10.61
CA TYR A 51 0.19 5.72 -9.93
C TYR A 51 -0.35 6.64 -8.83
N LEU A 52 0.52 7.30 -8.07
CA LEU A 52 0.11 8.31 -7.07
C LEU A 52 -0.50 9.54 -7.72
N GLU A 53 0.02 9.97 -8.88
CA GLU A 53 -0.54 11.09 -9.63
C GLU A 53 -1.93 10.76 -10.18
N LEU A 54 -2.11 9.56 -10.74
CA LEU A 54 -3.41 9.08 -11.21
C LEU A 54 -4.43 9.01 -10.06
N ALA A 55 -4.06 8.42 -8.92
CA ALA A 55 -4.93 8.32 -7.76
C ALA A 55 -5.31 9.70 -7.18
N ARG A 56 -4.36 10.65 -7.18
CA ARG A 56 -4.61 12.04 -6.75
C ARG A 56 -5.58 12.75 -7.69
N LYS A 57 -5.40 12.57 -9.01
CA LYS A 57 -6.24 13.16 -10.04
C LYS A 57 -7.66 12.59 -10.02
N GLU A 58 -7.81 11.29 -9.76
CA GLU A 58 -9.10 10.64 -9.53
C GLU A 58 -9.80 11.19 -8.28
N ALA A 59 -9.05 11.38 -7.18
CA ALA A 59 -9.59 11.99 -5.95
C ALA A 59 -10.01 13.45 -6.12
N GLU A 60 -9.32 14.22 -6.97
CA GLU A 60 -9.67 15.62 -7.28
C GLU A 60 -10.84 15.75 -8.26
N THR A 61 -10.98 14.80 -9.20
CA THR A 61 -11.98 14.91 -10.27
C THR A 61 -13.24 14.07 -10.03
N GLY A 62 -13.20 13.06 -9.16
CA GLY A 62 -14.35 12.22 -8.81
C GLY A 62 -14.83 11.29 -9.93
N TYR A 63 -14.09 11.19 -11.04
CA TYR A 63 -14.39 10.31 -12.16
C TYR A 63 -13.17 9.42 -12.45
N PRO A 64 -13.36 8.11 -12.72
CA PRO A 64 -12.30 7.29 -13.26
C PRO A 64 -11.93 7.87 -14.62
N GLN A 65 -10.76 8.49 -14.72
CA GLN A 65 -10.24 8.97 -15.99
C GLN A 65 -9.82 7.73 -16.78
N LEU A 66 -10.73 7.22 -17.63
CA LEU A 66 -10.36 6.35 -18.73
C LEU A 66 -9.44 7.18 -19.63
N ASP A 67 -8.14 7.02 -19.41
CA ASP A 67 -7.13 7.66 -20.24
C ASP A 67 -7.01 6.84 -21.51
N ASP A 68 -7.59 7.38 -22.57
CA ASP A 68 -7.59 6.82 -23.92
C ASP A 68 -6.16 6.89 -24.48
N GLY A 69 -5.30 5.98 -24.02
CA GLY A 69 -4.05 5.60 -24.65
C GLY A 69 -3.21 6.76 -25.18
N HIS A 70 -2.41 7.39 -24.31
CA HIS A 70 -1.15 7.98 -24.76
C HIS A 70 -0.12 6.88 -25.05
N GLY A 71 -0.44 6.09 -26.08
CA GLY A 71 0.50 5.30 -26.85
C GLY A 71 1.49 6.25 -27.48
N GLY A 72 2.57 6.52 -26.74
CA GLY A 72 3.74 7.24 -27.20
C GLY A 72 4.11 6.73 -28.59
N ARG A 73 4.02 7.64 -29.56
CA ARG A 73 4.33 7.44 -30.97
C ARG A 73 5.71 6.80 -31.13
N ARG A 74 5.77 5.46 -31.17
CA ARG A 74 6.89 4.77 -31.80
C ARG A 74 6.80 5.12 -33.28
N ARG A 75 7.53 6.16 -33.68
CA ARG A 75 7.91 6.33 -35.08
C ARG A 75 8.56 5.02 -35.49
N LEU A 76 7.86 4.28 -36.35
CA LEU A 76 8.41 3.19 -37.14
C LEU A 76 9.53 3.79 -38.00
N ASN A 77 10.72 3.87 -37.42
CA ASN A 77 11.94 4.06 -38.17
C ASN A 77 12.19 2.70 -38.84
N LEU A 78 11.71 2.54 -40.07
CA LEU A 78 12.05 1.36 -40.88
C LEU A 78 13.51 1.50 -41.32
N PRO A 79 14.45 0.67 -40.84
CA PRO A 79 15.75 0.56 -41.48
C PRO A 79 15.57 -0.19 -42.80
N GLY A 80 16.06 0.40 -43.88
CA GLY A 80 15.99 -0.19 -45.21
C GLY A 80 16.60 -1.59 -45.28
N ARG A 81 15.92 -2.48 -46.00
CA ARG A 81 16.45 -3.56 -46.85
C ARG A 81 15.27 -4.41 -47.28
N PHE A 82 14.92 -4.41 -48.57
CA PHE A 82 14.76 -5.65 -49.34
C PHE A 82 14.86 -5.33 -50.83
N ARG A 83 16.04 -5.69 -51.34
CA ARG A 83 16.40 -5.89 -52.74
C ARG A 83 15.54 -7.03 -53.30
N ARG A 84 14.84 -6.87 -54.42
CA ARG A 84 14.43 -7.99 -55.28
C ARG A 84 14.15 -7.53 -56.72
N SER A 85 14.82 -8.24 -57.63
CA SER A 85 14.71 -8.38 -59.10
C SER A 85 14.61 -7.12 -59.94
#